data_AF-A0A3B0WE66-F1
#
_entry.id   AF-A0A3B0WE66-F1
#
_cell.length_a   1.000
_cell.length_b   1.000
_cell.length_c   1.000
_cell.angle_alpha   90.00
_cell.angle_beta   90.00
_cell.angle_gamma   90.00
#
_symmetry.space_group_name_H-M   'P 1'
#
loop_
_entity.id
_entity.type
_entity.pdbx_description
1 polymer ?
#
loop_
_entity_poly.entity_id
_entity_poly.type
_entity_poly.pdbx_seq_one_letter_code
_entity_poly.pdbx_strand_id
1 'polypeptide(L)'
;MNTIRYKQPVIKIFFILLLLSITTSGLAVITVGSTNDCDYDNLLDAYNDPDAFVRVTTQLVHSDSFTIAKAKWFTGGYDTCADAESGTLGLFKTKWRRFDDGTVVRINTNNTSFIVIDGFEIFGGRSLDFGAAGGIVVLGNARLLLINSEVYDNEGNEGGGIRARGENVRVTISNSIIRNNTATSFGGGVYCENGATFTMLGESAIKLNTTPGNGGGIFANLNCQIMVQSGDTNALLSNDFGILSNTGSRGGGVYLQGGADMELLGNDTHPASIIGNVSTIDTNNVIIGGGGVYLTGDGTTFTGKNARIDLNIAQNVGAGFGVTTSARFTMERLDAPCWDNDKCSSLANNIVIKPTGDSAAGFIYDQAYAGISQTYIANNQAENTSIMTVSDVGYLRMEGNLIVANGPFNQNFSLRLFRVAGNNGFAGNMDFFYNTLVANNSLVSFYLDGNSSQQHLNIYNSIIQGQGDIISTVGGIDPFLNINCNYVHETASLSVATTLVDTYNLNPEFADSANGDYHLSSDSLAKDLCEEQVFIGIFKDLNGLNRGYDDPNIINLRGPYDAGAYEFNNDLIFSTGFE
;
A
#
# COMPACT_ATOMS: atom_id res chain seq x y z
N MET A 1 23.82 -19.64 27.02
CA MET A 1 24.60 -18.38 27.12
C MET A 1 23.75 -17.27 26.50
N ASN A 2 23.69 -16.13 27.18
CA ASN A 2 22.71 -15.05 27.04
C ASN A 2 22.37 -14.62 25.61
N THR A 3 21.12 -14.86 25.20
CA THR A 3 20.49 -14.22 24.04
C THR A 3 19.92 -12.86 24.46
N ILE A 4 20.57 -11.80 23.98
CA ILE A 4 20.10 -10.42 24.08
C ILE A 4 18.93 -10.28 23.10
N ARG A 5 17.70 -10.30 23.62
CA ARG A 5 16.50 -9.90 22.86
C ARG A 5 16.58 -8.41 22.58
N TYR A 6 16.85 -8.02 21.34
CA TYR A 6 16.59 -6.66 20.87
C TYR A 6 15.08 -6.47 20.79
N LYS A 7 14.47 -5.93 21.85
CA LYS A 7 13.16 -5.31 21.77
C LYS A 7 13.30 -4.03 20.94
N GLN A 8 12.61 -3.99 19.80
CA GLN A 8 12.40 -2.74 19.07
C GLN A 8 11.78 -1.70 20.03
N PRO A 9 12.25 -0.44 20.02
CA PRO A 9 11.71 0.57 20.90
C PRO A 9 10.35 1.00 20.36
N VAL A 10 9.30 0.48 21.00
CA VAL A 10 7.94 1.00 20.85
C VAL A 10 8.00 2.53 21.05
N ILE A 11 7.44 3.25 20.09
CA ILE A 11 7.18 4.70 20.07
C ILE A 11 6.13 5.04 21.15
N LYS A 12 6.41 4.66 22.40
CA LYS A 12 5.70 5.05 23.63
C LYS A 12 6.60 5.85 24.56
N ILE A 13 7.91 5.92 24.29
CA ILE A 13 8.90 6.50 25.22
C ILE A 13 9.13 8.00 24.98
N PHE A 14 8.86 8.54 23.78
CA PHE A 14 9.07 9.98 23.53
C PHE A 14 7.94 10.89 24.04
N PHE A 15 6.72 10.37 24.22
CA PHE A 15 5.59 11.15 24.74
C PHE A 15 5.59 11.23 26.28
N ILE A 16 6.08 10.18 26.96
CA ILE A 16 6.12 10.12 28.41
C ILE A 16 7.24 11.00 28.99
N LEU A 17 8.36 11.17 28.28
CA LEU A 17 9.49 11.99 28.77
C LEU A 17 9.26 13.51 28.71
N LEU A 18 8.36 14.02 27.85
CA LEU A 18 8.02 15.46 27.82
C LEU A 18 7.01 15.84 28.92
N LEU A 19 6.22 14.87 29.40
CA LEU A 19 5.28 15.05 30.52
C LEU A 19 5.96 14.93 31.89
N LEU A 20 7.14 14.31 31.99
CA LEU A 20 7.85 14.07 33.26
C LEU A 20 8.85 15.18 33.66
N SER A 21 9.05 16.22 32.84
CA SER A 21 9.93 17.35 33.18
C SER A 21 9.21 18.62 33.65
N ILE A 22 7.90 18.57 33.87
CA ILE A 22 7.14 19.69 34.43
C ILE A 22 6.48 19.20 35.72
N THR A 23 7.22 19.30 36.83
CA THR A 23 6.60 19.23 38.15
C THR A 23 6.53 20.63 38.76
N THR A 24 5.41 20.87 39.44
CA THR A 24 5.09 22.00 40.34
C THR A 24 4.56 23.31 39.72
N SER A 25 3.54 23.19 38.88
CA SER A 25 2.34 24.07 38.87
C SER A 25 1.31 23.35 38.01
N GLY A 26 0.12 23.03 38.53
CA GLY A 26 -0.93 22.41 37.71
C GLY A 26 -1.13 23.26 36.47
N LEU A 27 -0.92 22.67 35.28
CA LEU A 27 -1.20 23.37 34.04
C LEU A 27 -2.68 23.73 34.06
N ALA A 28 -3.00 25.03 33.99
CA ALA A 28 -4.37 25.48 33.96
C ALA A 28 -5.04 24.90 32.70
N VAL A 29 -6.19 24.26 32.92
CA VAL A 29 -6.99 23.65 31.87
C VAL A 29 -8.20 24.53 31.69
N ILE A 30 -8.42 24.96 30.45
CA ILE A 30 -9.57 25.74 30.04
C ILE A 30 -10.70 24.77 29.68
N THR A 31 -11.91 25.04 30.16
CA THR A 31 -13.11 24.27 29.82
C THR A 31 -14.03 25.03 28.87
N VAL A 32 -14.63 24.30 27.93
CA VAL A 32 -15.55 24.87 26.95
C VAL A 32 -16.86 24.08 26.92
N GLY A 33 -17.97 24.76 27.18
CA GLY A 33 -19.30 24.14 27.21
C GLY A 33 -20.43 25.14 27.36
N SER A 34 -21.65 24.63 27.51
CA SER A 34 -22.87 25.45 27.49
C SER A 34 -23.29 25.99 28.86
N THR A 35 -22.67 25.50 29.92
CA THR A 35 -23.06 25.75 31.30
C THR A 35 -22.17 26.82 31.95
N ASN A 36 -22.69 27.50 32.96
CA ASN A 36 -22.00 28.65 33.60
C ASN A 36 -20.75 28.27 34.40
N ASP A 37 -20.52 26.97 34.64
CA ASP A 37 -19.31 26.41 35.25
C ASP A 37 -18.15 26.25 34.24
N CYS A 38 -18.39 26.43 32.95
CA CYS A 38 -17.35 26.44 31.94
C CYS A 38 -16.62 27.80 31.88
N ASP A 39 -15.33 27.79 31.55
CA ASP A 39 -14.56 29.03 31.36
C ASP A 39 -15.02 29.81 30.12
N TYR A 40 -15.37 29.09 29.04
CA TYR A 40 -15.87 29.66 27.79
C TYR A 40 -17.03 28.85 27.22
N ASP A 41 -17.79 29.47 26.32
CA ASP A 41 -18.90 28.84 25.57
C ASP A 41 -18.57 28.59 24.09
N ASN A 42 -17.38 29.01 23.62
CA ASN A 42 -16.96 28.89 22.23
C ASN A 42 -15.45 28.62 22.10
N LEU A 43 -15.03 28.08 20.95
CA LEU A 43 -13.64 27.68 20.73
C LEU A 43 -12.70 28.85 20.44
N LEU A 44 -13.22 29.98 19.93
CA LEU A 44 -12.40 31.14 19.59
C LEU A 44 -11.87 31.84 20.84
N ASP A 45 -12.73 32.05 21.84
CA ASP A 45 -12.33 32.69 23.08
C ASP A 45 -11.38 31.80 23.88
N ALA A 46 -11.70 30.49 23.97
CA ALA A 46 -10.79 29.50 24.53
C ALA A 46 -9.46 29.43 23.77
N TYR A 47 -9.45 29.62 22.45
CA TYR A 47 -8.23 29.70 21.66
C TYR A 47 -7.36 30.91 22.03
N ASN A 48 -8.00 32.06 22.25
CA ASN A 48 -7.32 33.32 22.56
C ASN A 48 -6.70 33.32 23.95
N ASP A 49 -7.21 32.50 24.88
CA ASP A 49 -6.61 32.32 26.20
C ASP A 49 -5.11 31.93 26.13
N PRO A 50 -4.26 32.48 27.02
CA PRO A 50 -2.84 32.17 27.11
C PRO A 50 -2.52 30.70 27.45
N ASP A 51 -3.39 30.00 28.19
CA ASP A 51 -3.19 28.60 28.57
C ASP A 51 -3.39 27.67 27.38
N ALA A 52 -2.58 26.63 27.28
CA ALA A 52 -2.48 25.85 26.05
C ALA A 52 -3.49 24.70 25.95
N PHE A 53 -4.06 24.27 27.07
CA PHE A 53 -4.89 23.07 27.18
C PHE A 53 -6.36 23.44 27.26
N VAL A 54 -7.13 23.05 26.24
CA VAL A 54 -8.55 23.29 26.11
C VAL A 54 -9.29 21.96 26.12
N ARG A 55 -10.15 21.75 27.11
CA ARG A 55 -11.04 20.60 27.20
C ARG A 55 -12.45 21.01 26.83
N VAL A 56 -13.01 20.32 25.85
CA VAL A 56 -14.24 20.72 25.18
C VAL A 56 -15.32 19.68 25.41
N THR A 57 -16.48 20.14 25.84
CA THR A 57 -17.59 19.25 26.13
C THR A 57 -18.34 18.81 24.88
N THR A 58 -19.26 17.85 25.02
CA THR A 58 -20.19 17.36 23.99
C THR A 58 -21.53 18.12 24.00
N GLN A 59 -21.69 19.07 24.93
CA GLN A 59 -22.93 19.84 25.12
C GLN A 59 -23.25 20.77 23.95
N LEU A 60 -22.23 21.18 23.19
CA LEU A 60 -22.33 22.12 22.08
C LEU A 60 -21.81 21.50 20.78
N VAL A 61 -22.38 21.98 19.67
CA VAL A 61 -21.77 21.83 18.34
C VAL A 61 -21.07 23.13 18.03
N HIS A 62 -19.74 23.09 17.92
CA HIS A 62 -18.94 24.28 17.66
C HIS A 62 -18.88 24.60 16.18
N SER A 63 -19.06 25.86 15.82
CA SER A 63 -18.96 26.32 14.43
C SER A 63 -18.15 27.59 14.24
N ASP A 64 -17.34 27.93 15.24
CA ASP A 64 -16.43 29.06 15.19
C ASP A 64 -15.44 28.88 14.04
N SER A 65 -15.27 29.94 13.25
CA SER A 65 -14.33 29.95 12.12
C SER A 65 -13.16 30.88 12.43
N PHE A 66 -12.01 30.30 12.79
CA PHE A 66 -10.77 31.04 13.03
C PHE A 66 -9.56 30.26 12.54
N THR A 67 -8.41 30.94 12.48
CA THR A 67 -7.13 30.31 12.11
C THR A 67 -6.30 30.03 13.36
N ILE A 68 -5.97 28.76 13.58
CA ILE A 68 -5.04 28.34 14.61
C ILE A 68 -3.62 28.68 14.14
N ALA A 69 -3.00 29.64 14.82
CA ALA A 69 -1.70 30.20 14.45
C ALA A 69 -0.61 30.03 15.52
N LYS A 70 -0.94 29.41 16.66
CA LYS A 70 -0.06 29.11 17.79
C LYS A 70 -0.33 27.69 18.31
N ALA A 71 0.60 27.18 19.14
CA ALA A 71 0.42 25.88 19.77
C ALA A 71 -0.82 25.86 20.66
N LYS A 72 -1.62 24.79 20.58
CA LYS A 72 -2.86 24.61 21.32
C LYS A 72 -3.25 23.13 21.33
N TRP A 73 -3.79 22.66 22.44
CA TRP A 73 -4.25 21.28 22.64
C TRP A 73 -5.75 21.30 22.90
N PHE A 74 -6.53 20.85 21.92
CA PHE A 74 -7.97 20.66 22.07
C PHE A 74 -8.24 19.19 22.34
N THR A 75 -8.84 18.89 23.49
CA THR A 75 -9.30 17.54 23.84
C THR A 75 -10.81 17.59 24.03
N GLY A 76 -11.54 16.87 23.19
CA GLY A 76 -12.99 16.78 23.19
C GLY A 76 -13.50 15.53 23.92
N GLY A 77 -14.81 15.41 23.95
CA GLY A 77 -15.51 14.21 24.42
C GLY A 77 -15.83 14.20 25.92
N TYR A 78 -15.89 15.36 26.56
CA TYR A 78 -16.35 15.51 27.95
C TYR A 78 -17.85 15.75 28.00
N ASP A 79 -18.61 15.07 28.86
CA ASP A 79 -20.07 15.27 28.92
C ASP A 79 -20.45 16.61 29.60
N THR A 80 -19.65 17.06 30.57
CA THR A 80 -19.85 18.31 31.31
C THR A 80 -18.53 19.04 31.57
N CYS A 81 -18.59 20.32 31.99
CA CYS A 81 -17.37 21.05 32.35
C CYS A 81 -16.73 20.51 33.64
N ALA A 82 -17.50 19.95 34.58
CA ALA A 82 -16.94 19.21 35.71
C ALA A 82 -16.17 17.93 35.28
N ASP A 83 -16.68 17.21 34.27
CA ASP A 83 -15.97 16.07 33.68
C ASP A 83 -14.70 16.54 32.95
N ALA A 84 -14.80 17.66 32.24
CA ALA A 84 -13.66 18.31 31.61
C ALA A 84 -12.59 18.70 32.63
N GLU A 85 -12.92 19.36 33.75
CA GLU A 85 -11.98 19.71 34.81
C GLU A 85 -11.29 18.47 35.39
N SER A 86 -12.07 17.43 35.71
CA SER A 86 -11.57 16.18 36.31
C SER A 86 -10.84 15.27 35.30
N GLY A 87 -10.99 15.51 33.99
CA GLY A 87 -10.41 14.69 32.94
C GLY A 87 -11.17 13.38 32.68
N THR A 88 -12.44 13.31 33.05
CA THR A 88 -13.30 12.13 32.89
C THR A 88 -13.95 12.13 31.50
N LEU A 89 -13.53 11.23 30.61
CA LEU A 89 -14.10 11.18 29.25
C LEU A 89 -15.53 10.59 29.27
N GLY A 90 -16.40 11.20 28.47
CA GLY A 90 -17.73 10.70 28.14
C GLY A 90 -17.71 9.66 27.02
N LEU A 91 -18.90 9.36 26.48
CA LEU A 91 -19.07 8.33 25.44
C LEU A 91 -18.97 8.87 24.01
N PHE A 92 -19.16 10.18 23.81
CA PHE A 92 -19.26 10.80 22.50
C PHE A 92 -18.08 11.74 22.24
N LYS A 93 -17.75 11.94 20.97
CA LYS A 93 -16.75 12.93 20.54
C LYS A 93 -17.38 14.33 20.51
N THR A 94 -16.58 15.36 20.71
CA THR A 94 -17.02 16.75 20.55
C THR A 94 -17.18 17.09 19.07
N LYS A 95 -18.23 17.83 18.73
CA LYS A 95 -18.55 18.19 17.34
C LYS A 95 -18.00 19.56 16.97
N TRP A 96 -17.18 19.62 15.92
CA TRP A 96 -16.75 20.84 15.26
C TRP A 96 -17.24 20.82 13.81
N ARG A 97 -18.18 21.72 13.49
CA ARG A 97 -18.89 21.73 12.22
C ARG A 97 -18.79 23.10 11.55
N ARG A 98 -18.85 23.13 10.22
CA ARG A 98 -19.18 24.36 9.48
C ARG A 98 -20.60 24.32 8.90
N PHE A 99 -21.26 25.48 8.84
CA PHE A 99 -22.63 25.63 8.31
C PHE A 99 -22.69 26.45 7.02
N ASP A 100 -21.71 27.33 6.80
CA ASP A 100 -21.51 28.13 5.60
C ASP A 100 -20.39 27.54 4.72
N ASP A 101 -20.20 28.11 3.53
CA ASP A 101 -19.07 27.75 2.68
C ASP A 101 -17.74 28.08 3.39
N GLY A 102 -16.84 27.10 3.42
CA GLY A 102 -15.46 27.21 3.87
C GLY A 102 -14.94 25.94 4.54
N THR A 103 -13.70 26.01 5.01
CA THR A 103 -13.02 24.95 5.77
C THR A 103 -13.46 24.95 7.23
N VAL A 104 -13.68 23.77 7.84
CA VAL A 104 -14.00 23.67 9.28
C VAL A 104 -12.84 24.15 10.14
N VAL A 105 -11.65 23.57 9.97
CA VAL A 105 -10.45 23.90 10.77
C VAL A 105 -9.35 24.43 9.87
N ARG A 106 -8.88 25.65 10.14
CA ARG A 106 -7.72 26.25 9.45
C ARG A 106 -6.54 26.39 10.39
N ILE A 107 -5.40 25.82 10.01
CA ILE A 107 -4.14 25.92 10.74
C ILE A 107 -3.11 26.57 9.82
N ASN A 108 -2.53 27.68 10.26
CA ASN A 108 -1.47 28.35 9.54
C ASN A 108 -0.54 29.05 10.53
N THR A 109 0.69 28.55 10.65
CA THR A 109 1.62 28.98 11.70
C THR A 109 2.91 29.52 11.10
N ASN A 110 3.39 30.65 11.63
CA ASN A 110 4.65 31.25 11.20
C ASN A 110 5.86 30.55 11.82
N ASN A 111 5.75 30.08 13.07
CA ASN A 111 6.78 29.33 13.77
C ASN A 111 6.34 27.87 13.93
N THR A 112 7.29 26.95 14.08
CA THR A 112 6.97 25.55 14.38
C THR A 112 6.07 25.46 15.59
N SER A 113 4.83 25.02 15.37
CA SER A 113 3.79 24.96 16.40
C SER A 113 3.12 23.60 16.37
N PHE A 114 2.94 23.02 17.55
CA PHE A 114 2.22 21.76 17.73
C PHE A 114 0.76 22.03 18.05
N ILE A 115 -0.12 21.47 17.24
CA ILE A 115 -1.57 21.53 17.43
C ILE A 115 -2.04 20.10 17.66
N VAL A 116 -2.75 19.88 18.76
CA VAL A 116 -3.39 18.59 19.04
C VAL A 116 -4.89 18.76 18.98
N ILE A 117 -5.55 17.85 18.27
CA ILE A 117 -7.00 17.72 18.25
C ILE A 117 -7.31 16.26 18.58
N ASP A 118 -7.89 16.02 19.76
CA ASP A 118 -8.17 14.68 20.29
C ASP A 118 -9.65 14.55 20.61
N GLY A 119 -10.32 13.49 20.14
CA GLY A 119 -11.72 13.21 20.47
C GLY A 119 -12.75 14.12 19.77
N PHE A 120 -12.52 14.51 18.51
CA PHE A 120 -13.42 15.38 17.74
C PHE A 120 -14.07 14.69 16.53
N GLU A 121 -15.28 15.13 16.20
CA GLU A 121 -15.97 14.96 14.92
C GLU A 121 -15.89 16.27 14.12
N ILE A 122 -15.21 16.27 12.98
CA ILE A 122 -14.94 17.44 12.12
C ILE A 122 -15.67 17.28 10.78
N PHE A 123 -16.74 18.06 10.56
CA PHE A 123 -17.64 17.80 9.42
C PHE A 123 -18.40 19.02 8.87
N GLY A 124 -19.02 18.82 7.70
CA GLY A 124 -19.92 19.82 7.08
C GLY A 124 -19.21 21.00 6.42
N GLY A 125 -17.87 20.99 6.34
CA GLY A 125 -17.13 22.01 5.61
C GLY A 125 -17.30 21.89 4.10
N ARG A 126 -17.44 23.03 3.42
CA ARG A 126 -17.62 23.12 1.97
C ARG A 126 -16.77 24.24 1.39
N SER A 127 -15.56 23.96 0.93
CA SER A 127 -14.66 24.98 0.36
C SER A 127 -14.22 24.60 -1.05
N LEU A 128 -14.85 25.20 -2.06
CA LEU A 128 -14.59 24.91 -3.47
C LEU A 128 -13.58 25.85 -4.13
N ASP A 129 -13.05 26.82 -3.39
CA ASP A 129 -11.98 27.69 -3.87
C ASP A 129 -10.73 26.88 -4.21
N PHE A 130 -10.03 27.32 -5.25
CA PHE A 130 -8.73 26.76 -5.61
C PHE A 130 -7.79 26.82 -4.41
N GLY A 131 -7.17 25.69 -4.07
CA GLY A 131 -6.25 25.64 -2.93
C GLY A 131 -6.90 25.39 -1.55
N ALA A 132 -8.20 25.07 -1.48
CA ALA A 132 -8.92 24.85 -0.22
C ALA A 132 -9.35 23.40 0.03
N ALA A 133 -9.53 23.05 1.32
CA ALA A 133 -10.14 21.81 1.80
C ALA A 133 -11.49 22.06 2.49
N GLY A 134 -12.34 21.05 2.53
CA GLY A 134 -13.59 21.09 3.29
C GLY A 134 -13.36 20.93 4.79
N GLY A 135 -12.68 19.86 5.22
CA GLY A 135 -12.47 19.57 6.64
C GLY A 135 -11.38 20.42 7.29
N ILE A 136 -10.11 20.09 7.01
CA ILE A 136 -8.94 20.68 7.65
C ILE A 136 -7.93 21.16 6.61
N VAL A 137 -7.46 22.41 6.76
CA VAL A 137 -6.30 22.93 6.00
C VAL A 137 -5.14 23.16 6.96
N VAL A 138 -3.96 22.61 6.62
CA VAL A 138 -2.71 22.74 7.40
C VAL A 138 -1.61 23.37 6.54
N LEU A 139 -1.13 24.54 6.96
CA LEU A 139 -0.17 25.39 6.25
C LEU A 139 0.96 25.88 7.15
N GLY A 140 1.98 26.47 6.53
CA GLY A 140 3.08 27.16 7.22
C GLY A 140 4.03 26.15 7.87
N ASN A 141 4.29 26.33 9.18
CA ASN A 141 5.20 25.48 9.96
C ASN A 141 4.44 24.59 10.96
N ALA A 142 3.20 24.23 10.64
CA ALA A 142 2.30 23.56 11.57
C ALA A 142 2.57 22.06 11.69
N ARG A 143 2.45 21.54 12.92
CA ARG A 143 2.48 20.12 13.22
C ARG A 143 1.15 19.72 13.86
N LEU A 144 0.26 19.15 13.07
CA LEU A 144 -1.04 18.67 13.53
C LEU A 144 -0.95 17.20 13.95
N LEU A 145 -1.40 16.92 15.17
CA LEU A 145 -1.65 15.58 15.64
C LEU A 145 -3.16 15.42 15.90
N LEU A 146 -3.81 14.61 15.08
CA LEU A 146 -5.23 14.27 15.17
C LEU A 146 -5.37 12.88 15.79
N ILE A 147 -6.03 12.78 16.94
CA ILE A 147 -6.12 11.54 17.73
C ILE A 147 -7.59 11.23 18.03
N ASN A 148 -7.98 9.95 18.02
CA ASN A 148 -9.32 9.49 18.37
C ASN A 148 -10.45 10.31 17.70
N SER A 149 -10.23 10.79 16.48
CA SER A 149 -11.07 11.78 15.84
C SER A 149 -11.59 11.31 14.49
N GLU A 150 -12.61 11.99 13.98
CA GLU A 150 -13.22 11.73 12.68
C GLU A 150 -13.27 13.00 11.85
N VAL A 151 -12.85 12.90 10.59
CA VAL A 151 -13.03 13.96 9.58
C VAL A 151 -13.93 13.42 8.48
N TYR A 152 -15.17 13.91 8.42
CA TYR A 152 -16.17 13.30 7.55
C TYR A 152 -17.19 14.26 6.95
N ASP A 153 -17.85 13.83 5.87
CA ASP A 153 -18.90 14.59 5.17
C ASP A 153 -18.47 16.04 4.86
N ASN A 154 -17.22 16.21 4.43
CA ASN A 154 -16.69 17.49 3.97
C ASN A 154 -16.49 17.49 2.45
N GLU A 155 -16.63 18.67 1.85
CA GLU A 155 -16.43 18.90 0.42
C GLU A 155 -15.35 19.97 0.17
N GLY A 156 -14.29 19.60 -0.54
CA GLY A 156 -13.16 20.48 -0.85
C GLY A 156 -12.91 20.61 -2.35
N ASN A 157 -12.10 21.58 -2.75
CA ASN A 157 -11.49 21.56 -4.08
C ASN A 157 -10.38 20.51 -4.15
N GLU A 158 -9.47 20.56 -3.17
CA GLU A 158 -8.30 19.72 -3.04
C GLU A 158 -8.22 19.23 -1.58
N GLY A 159 -8.33 17.93 -1.35
CA GLY A 159 -8.45 17.38 0.00
C GLY A 159 -9.86 17.59 0.53
N GLY A 160 -10.79 16.69 0.23
CA GLY A 160 -12.14 16.80 0.77
C GLY A 160 -12.12 16.84 2.30
N GLY A 161 -11.37 15.92 2.90
CA GLY A 161 -11.12 15.86 4.34
C GLY A 161 -9.98 16.77 4.78
N ILE A 162 -8.75 16.51 4.32
CA ILE A 162 -7.55 17.22 4.78
C ILE A 162 -6.71 17.69 3.60
N ARG A 163 -6.21 18.93 3.67
CA ARG A 163 -5.12 19.42 2.81
C ARG A 163 -3.90 19.81 3.65
N ALA A 164 -2.74 19.26 3.31
CA ALA A 164 -1.46 19.58 3.91
C ALA A 164 -0.50 20.16 2.87
N ARG A 165 0.08 21.35 3.14
CA ARG A 165 0.95 22.04 2.18
C ARG A 165 2.10 22.79 2.86
N GLY A 166 3.32 22.44 2.46
CA GLY A 166 4.55 23.13 2.84
C GLY A 166 5.59 22.21 3.50
N GLU A 167 6.87 22.48 3.28
CA GLU A 167 7.99 21.59 3.63
C GLU A 167 8.10 21.28 5.13
N ASN A 168 7.59 22.19 5.97
CA ASN A 168 7.60 22.04 7.43
C ASN A 168 6.25 21.58 8.00
N VAL A 169 5.23 21.40 7.15
CA VAL A 169 3.93 20.89 7.57
C VAL A 169 4.03 19.40 7.84
N ARG A 170 3.61 19.01 9.04
CA ARG A 170 3.48 17.61 9.44
C ARG A 170 2.06 17.35 9.91
N VAL A 171 1.40 16.36 9.34
CA VAL A 171 0.08 15.89 9.78
C VAL A 171 0.21 14.44 10.19
N THR A 172 -0.15 14.13 11.43
CA THR A 172 -0.21 12.76 11.93
C THR A 172 -1.63 12.47 12.38
N ILE A 173 -2.22 11.39 11.87
CA ILE A 173 -3.47 10.83 12.38
C ILE A 173 -3.18 9.53 13.14
N SER A 174 -3.82 9.36 14.29
CA SER A 174 -3.70 8.16 15.12
C SER A 174 -5.06 7.77 15.68
N ASN A 175 -5.42 6.49 15.55
CA ASN A 175 -6.74 5.95 15.91
C ASN A 175 -7.88 6.84 15.39
N SER A 176 -7.75 7.34 14.17
CA SER A 176 -8.63 8.36 13.60
C SER A 176 -9.07 7.99 12.20
N ILE A 177 -10.25 8.45 11.80
CA ILE A 177 -10.88 8.06 10.54
C ILE A 177 -11.18 9.30 9.69
N ILE A 178 -10.71 9.29 8.44
CA ILE A 178 -11.06 10.26 7.41
C ILE A 178 -12.02 9.58 6.43
N ARG A 179 -13.31 9.92 6.46
CA ARG A 179 -14.32 9.19 5.68
C ARG A 179 -15.38 10.03 5.00
N ASN A 180 -15.97 9.51 3.92
CA ASN A 180 -17.09 10.16 3.21
C ASN A 180 -16.81 11.61 2.78
N ASN A 181 -15.55 11.97 2.58
CA ASN A 181 -15.22 13.30 2.08
C ASN A 181 -15.17 13.28 0.56
N THR A 182 -15.48 14.43 -0.04
CA THR A 182 -15.52 14.60 -1.49
C THR A 182 -14.59 15.73 -1.90
N ALA A 183 -13.71 15.50 -2.87
CA ALA A 183 -12.96 16.56 -3.52
C ALA A 183 -13.44 16.76 -4.94
N THR A 184 -13.61 18.01 -5.38
CA THR A 184 -13.99 18.32 -6.77
C THR A 184 -12.83 18.22 -7.76
N SER A 185 -11.57 18.28 -7.29
CA SER A 185 -10.37 18.14 -8.13
C SER A 185 -9.51 16.93 -7.77
N PHE A 186 -8.87 16.91 -6.59
CA PHE A 186 -7.89 15.86 -6.25
C PHE A 186 -7.92 15.54 -4.76
N GLY A 187 -7.57 14.30 -4.40
CA GLY A 187 -7.44 13.90 -2.99
C GLY A 187 -8.79 13.90 -2.29
N GLY A 188 -9.65 12.93 -2.57
CA GLY A 188 -10.99 12.86 -1.97
C GLY A 188 -10.92 12.91 -0.42
N GLY A 189 -10.02 12.13 0.17
CA GLY A 189 -9.73 12.17 1.60
C GLY A 189 -8.64 13.20 1.93
N VAL A 190 -7.44 12.98 1.40
CA VAL A 190 -6.23 13.74 1.72
C VAL A 190 -5.57 14.27 0.45
N TYR A 191 -5.18 15.54 0.46
CA TYR A 191 -4.33 16.16 -0.54
C TYR A 191 -3.05 16.68 0.13
N CYS A 192 -1.89 16.22 -0.33
CA CYS A 192 -0.60 16.55 0.24
C CYS A 192 0.38 17.07 -0.82
N GLU A 193 1.03 18.20 -0.54
CA GLU A 193 1.91 18.84 -1.52
C GLU A 193 3.07 19.65 -0.90
N ASN A 194 4.04 19.99 -1.76
CA ASN A 194 5.14 20.92 -1.48
C ASN A 194 5.97 20.50 -0.26
N GLY A 195 6.43 19.24 -0.24
CA GLY A 195 7.29 18.70 0.81
C GLY A 195 6.60 18.43 2.16
N ALA A 196 5.27 18.56 2.25
CA ALA A 196 4.55 18.21 3.47
C ALA A 196 4.67 16.71 3.79
N THR A 197 4.55 16.35 5.07
CA THR A 197 4.48 14.94 5.50
C THR A 197 3.11 14.61 6.06
N PHE A 198 2.54 13.49 5.62
CA PHE A 198 1.35 12.89 6.21
C PHE A 198 1.65 11.49 6.75
N THR A 199 1.26 11.23 7.99
CA THR A 199 1.52 9.95 8.68
C THR A 199 0.22 9.40 9.26
N MET A 200 -0.07 8.13 8.97
CA MET A 200 -1.22 7.39 9.50
C MET A 200 -0.76 6.23 10.37
N LEU A 201 -1.18 6.21 11.64
CA LEU A 201 -0.73 5.26 12.66
C LEU A 201 -1.90 4.59 13.39
N GLY A 202 -1.65 3.41 13.97
CA GLY A 202 -2.61 2.71 14.83
C GLY A 202 -3.86 2.30 14.06
N GLU A 203 -4.99 2.26 14.76
CA GLU A 203 -6.31 1.87 14.23
C GLU A 203 -6.94 3.04 13.43
N SER A 204 -6.27 3.46 12.36
CA SER A 204 -6.67 4.60 11.54
C SER A 204 -7.14 4.20 10.15
N ALA A 205 -8.03 5.01 9.56
CA ALA A 205 -8.55 4.74 8.23
C ALA A 205 -8.71 5.99 7.36
N ILE A 206 -8.48 5.84 6.06
CA ILE A 206 -8.93 6.76 5.02
C ILE A 206 -9.89 5.98 4.14
N LYS A 207 -11.20 6.22 4.27
CA LYS A 207 -12.21 5.36 3.66
C LYS A 207 -13.41 6.05 3.04
N LEU A 208 -13.96 5.46 1.98
CA LEU A 208 -15.19 5.95 1.33
C LEU A 208 -15.08 7.41 0.85
N ASN A 209 -13.87 7.90 0.59
CA ASN A 209 -13.68 9.23 0.05
C ASN A 209 -13.71 9.20 -1.48
N THR A 210 -14.19 10.27 -2.10
CA THR A 210 -14.42 10.29 -3.54
C THR A 210 -13.89 11.56 -4.21
N THR A 211 -13.47 11.44 -5.46
CA THR A 211 -13.16 12.57 -6.33
C THR A 211 -13.34 12.19 -7.79
N PRO A 212 -13.79 13.10 -8.68
CA PRO A 212 -13.78 12.85 -10.12
C PRO A 212 -12.37 12.97 -10.72
N GLY A 213 -11.40 13.55 -10.01
CA GLY A 213 -10.00 13.54 -10.43
C GLY A 213 -9.23 12.39 -9.78
N ASN A 214 -7.96 12.60 -9.42
CA ASN A 214 -7.08 11.51 -8.99
C ASN A 214 -6.91 11.44 -7.46
N GLY A 215 -6.60 10.24 -6.95
CA GLY A 215 -6.35 10.03 -5.52
C GLY A 215 -7.65 10.06 -4.72
N GLY A 216 -8.48 9.03 -4.82
CA GLY A 216 -9.74 8.96 -4.06
C GLY A 216 -9.49 9.04 -2.56
N GLY A 217 -8.54 8.26 -2.06
CA GLY A 217 -8.07 8.33 -0.67
C GLY A 217 -7.04 9.44 -0.50
N ILE A 218 -5.89 9.31 -1.15
CA ILE A 218 -4.75 10.22 -1.05
C ILE A 218 -4.29 10.66 -2.44
N PHE A 219 -4.08 11.96 -2.60
CA PHE A 219 -3.28 12.53 -3.67
C PHE A 219 -2.03 13.19 -3.09
N ALA A 220 -0.85 12.80 -3.55
CA ALA A 220 0.43 13.38 -3.13
C ALA A 220 1.21 13.89 -4.34
N ASN A 221 1.73 15.12 -4.25
CA ASN A 221 2.59 15.68 -5.28
C ASN A 221 3.77 16.48 -4.69
N LEU A 222 4.69 16.93 -5.57
CA LEU A 222 5.72 17.94 -5.25
C LEU A 222 6.51 17.59 -3.98
N ASN A 223 7.11 16.40 -3.99
CA ASN A 223 7.92 15.85 -2.90
C ASN A 223 7.17 15.62 -1.57
N CYS A 224 5.84 15.54 -1.56
CA CYS A 224 5.11 15.11 -0.36
C CYS A 224 5.56 13.70 0.08
N GLN A 225 5.67 13.51 1.40
CA GLN A 225 6.03 12.23 2.02
C GLN A 225 4.81 11.62 2.74
N ILE A 226 4.50 10.37 2.44
CA ILE A 226 3.39 9.62 3.03
C ILE A 226 3.93 8.41 3.78
N MET A 227 3.51 8.21 5.02
CA MET A 227 3.78 6.98 5.78
C MET A 227 2.48 6.40 6.32
N VAL A 228 2.25 5.12 6.07
CA VAL A 228 1.06 4.40 6.53
C VAL A 228 1.47 3.14 7.27
N GLN A 229 1.08 3.06 8.55
CA GLN A 229 1.28 1.92 9.44
C GLN A 229 -0.07 1.50 10.04
N SER A 230 -1.06 1.28 9.17
CA SER A 230 -2.40 0.89 9.54
C SER A 230 -2.99 -0.05 8.49
N GLY A 231 -3.66 -1.09 8.96
CA GLY A 231 -4.30 -2.10 8.13
C GLY A 231 -4.86 -3.25 8.96
N ASP A 232 -5.80 -3.99 8.37
CA ASP A 232 -6.42 -5.16 8.99
C ASP A 232 -5.75 -6.48 8.57
N THR A 233 -5.77 -7.46 9.47
CA THR A 233 -5.29 -8.82 9.20
C THR A 233 -6.21 -9.60 8.25
N ASN A 234 -7.50 -9.25 8.18
CA ASN A 234 -8.48 -10.01 7.39
C ASN A 234 -9.23 -9.19 6.34
N ALA A 235 -8.66 -9.09 5.14
CA ALA A 235 -9.25 -8.30 4.06
C ALA A 235 -10.62 -8.76 3.55
N LEU A 236 -11.07 -9.98 3.85
CA LEU A 236 -12.31 -10.53 3.29
C LEU A 236 -13.49 -10.50 4.27
N LEU A 237 -13.23 -10.39 5.58
CA LEU A 237 -14.27 -10.48 6.62
C LEU A 237 -14.50 -9.18 7.39
N SER A 238 -13.49 -8.32 7.55
CA SER A 238 -13.62 -7.02 8.22
C SER A 238 -12.51 -6.07 7.76
N ASN A 239 -12.87 -5.01 7.04
CA ASN A 239 -11.96 -3.92 6.68
C ASN A 239 -12.41 -2.64 7.36
N ASP A 240 -11.75 -2.28 8.45
CA ASP A 240 -12.01 -1.06 9.20
C ASP A 240 -10.87 -0.05 9.09
N PHE A 241 -9.64 -0.51 8.87
CA PHE A 241 -8.38 0.25 8.94
C PHE A 241 -7.52 0.15 7.68
N GLY A 242 -6.71 1.19 7.45
CA GLY A 242 -5.90 1.36 6.23
C GLY A 242 -6.54 2.33 5.23
N ILE A 243 -6.18 2.22 3.95
CA ILE A 243 -6.77 3.03 2.86
C ILE A 243 -7.77 2.15 2.11
N LEU A 244 -9.06 2.34 2.36
CA LEU A 244 -10.07 1.41 1.85
C LEU A 244 -11.29 2.03 1.19
N SER A 245 -11.79 1.39 0.14
CA SER A 245 -13.06 1.75 -0.51
C SER A 245 -13.15 3.20 -0.98
N ASN A 246 -12.01 3.81 -1.34
CA ASN A 246 -11.99 5.15 -1.92
C ASN A 246 -12.16 5.08 -3.44
N THR A 247 -12.67 6.16 -4.03
CA THR A 247 -12.97 6.22 -5.46
C THR A 247 -12.33 7.45 -6.11
N GLY A 248 -11.57 7.23 -7.18
CA GLY A 248 -10.93 8.28 -7.98
C GLY A 248 -10.86 7.88 -9.45
N SER A 249 -10.58 8.82 -10.34
CA SER A 249 -10.32 8.57 -11.76
C SER A 249 -9.09 7.68 -11.95
N ARG A 250 -7.99 8.02 -11.29
CA ARG A 250 -6.79 7.19 -11.14
C ARG A 250 -6.33 7.17 -9.69
N GLY A 251 -5.67 6.11 -9.27
CA GLY A 251 -5.23 5.99 -7.88
C GLY A 251 -6.44 6.02 -6.95
N GLY A 252 -7.37 5.07 -7.12
CA GLY A 252 -8.60 5.04 -6.34
C GLY A 252 -8.31 5.15 -4.83
N GLY A 253 -7.30 4.41 -4.38
CA GLY A 253 -6.72 4.57 -3.06
C GLY A 253 -5.71 5.71 -3.02
N VAL A 254 -4.64 5.61 -3.81
CA VAL A 254 -3.48 6.51 -3.75
C VAL A 254 -3.03 6.92 -5.15
N TYR A 255 -2.77 8.22 -5.33
CA TYR A 255 -2.10 8.78 -6.49
C TYR A 255 -0.84 9.56 -6.08
N LEU A 256 0.32 9.22 -6.65
CA LEU A 256 1.61 9.86 -6.38
C LEU A 256 2.21 10.48 -7.66
N GLN A 257 2.77 11.68 -7.56
CA GLN A 257 3.54 12.28 -8.66
C GLN A 257 4.58 13.31 -8.19
N GLY A 258 5.45 13.75 -9.11
CA GLY A 258 6.34 14.91 -8.89
C GLY A 258 7.27 14.75 -7.69
N GLY A 259 7.89 13.58 -7.56
CA GLY A 259 8.83 13.27 -6.48
C GLY A 259 8.17 12.86 -5.16
N ALA A 260 6.84 12.65 -5.15
CA ALA A 260 6.17 12.16 -3.95
C ALA A 260 6.63 10.74 -3.59
N ASP A 261 6.78 10.50 -2.29
CA ASP A 261 7.25 9.23 -1.74
C ASP A 261 6.22 8.66 -0.76
N MET A 262 5.98 7.35 -0.83
CA MET A 262 5.08 6.64 0.07
C MET A 262 5.72 5.38 0.63
N GLU A 263 5.67 5.23 1.95
CA GLU A 263 5.94 4.00 2.68
C GLU A 263 4.65 3.39 3.23
N LEU A 264 4.37 2.14 2.85
CA LEU A 264 3.29 1.31 3.39
C LEU A 264 3.91 0.18 4.20
N LEU A 265 3.88 0.29 5.53
CA LEU A 265 4.69 -0.55 6.42
C LEU A 265 3.83 -1.28 7.46
N GLY A 266 3.67 -2.59 7.26
CA GLY A 266 3.10 -3.48 8.27
C GLY A 266 4.12 -3.89 9.34
N ASN A 267 3.66 -4.71 10.28
CA ASN A 267 4.46 -5.26 11.36
C ASN A 267 4.17 -6.77 11.57
N ASP A 268 4.54 -7.28 12.74
CA ASP A 268 4.36 -8.68 13.16
C ASP A 268 2.91 -9.03 13.53
N THR A 269 2.07 -8.04 13.81
CA THR A 269 0.68 -8.23 14.23
C THR A 269 -0.36 -7.86 13.18
N HIS A 270 -0.05 -6.92 12.29
CA HIS A 270 -0.95 -6.51 11.21
C HIS A 270 -0.17 -6.00 9.99
N PRO A 271 -0.73 -6.16 8.78
CA PRO A 271 -0.21 -5.50 7.59
C PRO A 271 -0.49 -3.99 7.63
N ALA A 272 0.10 -3.26 6.69
CA ALA A 272 -0.43 -1.97 6.25
C ALA A 272 -1.14 -2.13 4.89
N SER A 273 -2.31 -1.51 4.74
CA SER A 273 -3.30 -1.99 3.77
C SER A 273 -3.85 -0.90 2.84
N ILE A 274 -3.96 -1.23 1.55
CA ILE A 274 -4.70 -0.48 0.50
C ILE A 274 -5.71 -1.45 -0.12
N ILE A 275 -6.97 -1.35 0.28
CA ILE A 275 -7.96 -2.41 0.03
C ILE A 275 -9.25 -1.90 -0.61
N GLY A 276 -9.75 -2.57 -1.65
CA GLY A 276 -11.12 -2.33 -2.13
C GLY A 276 -11.33 -0.97 -2.79
N ASN A 277 -10.26 -0.29 -3.20
CA ASN A 277 -10.34 1.03 -3.82
C ASN A 277 -10.65 0.92 -5.31
N VAL A 278 -11.30 1.95 -5.86
CA VAL A 278 -11.85 1.91 -7.22
C VAL A 278 -11.29 3.06 -8.07
N SER A 279 -10.69 2.69 -9.20
CA SER A 279 -10.37 3.60 -10.29
C SER A 279 -11.55 3.63 -11.28
N THR A 280 -12.09 4.82 -11.58
CA THR A 280 -13.29 5.00 -12.43
C THR A 280 -12.99 5.31 -13.89
N ILE A 281 -11.73 5.54 -14.27
CA ILE A 281 -11.40 5.88 -15.65
C ILE A 281 -11.68 4.73 -16.62
N ASP A 282 -12.73 4.87 -17.41
CA ASP A 282 -13.10 3.96 -18.49
C ASP A 282 -13.06 4.70 -19.83
N THR A 283 -11.89 4.75 -20.45
CA THR A 283 -11.75 5.28 -21.81
C THR A 283 -11.33 4.18 -22.78
N ASN A 284 -11.53 4.41 -24.07
CA ASN A 284 -11.12 3.47 -25.12
C ASN A 284 -9.61 3.45 -25.39
N ASN A 285 -8.83 4.31 -24.73
CA ASN A 285 -7.37 4.29 -24.79
C ASN A 285 -6.81 3.45 -23.61
N VAL A 286 -5.57 2.96 -23.75
CA VAL A 286 -4.83 2.34 -22.64
C VAL A 286 -4.48 3.44 -21.63
N ILE A 287 -5.45 3.78 -20.78
CA ILE A 287 -5.25 4.68 -19.65
C ILE A 287 -5.20 3.83 -18.39
N ILE A 288 -4.06 3.92 -17.72
CA ILE A 288 -3.79 3.20 -16.49
C ILE A 288 -4.64 3.77 -15.37
N GLY A 289 -5.39 2.90 -14.71
CA GLY A 289 -6.26 3.25 -13.61
C GLY A 289 -5.50 3.35 -12.30
N GLY A 290 -4.83 2.27 -11.89
CA GLY A 290 -4.27 2.19 -10.53
C GLY A 290 -5.41 2.18 -9.52
N GLY A 291 -6.21 1.11 -9.49
CA GLY A 291 -7.36 1.00 -8.57
C GLY A 291 -6.94 1.24 -7.12
N GLY A 292 -5.91 0.53 -6.68
CA GLY A 292 -5.22 0.76 -5.41
C GLY A 292 -4.27 1.93 -5.51
N VAL A 293 -3.20 1.77 -6.28
CA VAL A 293 -2.08 2.74 -6.35
C VAL A 293 -1.79 3.17 -7.79
N TYR A 294 -1.59 4.47 -8.00
CA TYR A 294 -1.05 5.02 -9.24
C TYR A 294 0.16 5.90 -8.94
N LEU A 295 1.26 5.72 -9.66
CA LEU A 295 2.46 6.55 -9.54
C LEU A 295 3.04 6.93 -10.91
N THR A 296 3.49 8.18 -11.03
CA THR A 296 4.03 8.72 -12.28
C THR A 296 5.09 9.80 -12.07
N GLY A 297 6.06 9.86 -12.98
CA GLY A 297 7.09 10.90 -13.00
C GLY A 297 8.32 10.53 -12.18
N ASP A 298 9.46 11.06 -12.62
CA ASP A 298 10.77 10.83 -12.02
C ASP A 298 10.81 11.21 -10.53
N GLY A 299 11.58 10.45 -9.76
CA GLY A 299 11.68 10.59 -8.30
C GLY A 299 10.45 10.17 -7.49
N THR A 300 9.34 9.79 -8.14
CA THR A 300 8.13 9.33 -7.44
C THR A 300 8.26 7.85 -7.05
N THR A 301 8.07 7.55 -5.77
CA THR A 301 8.38 6.23 -5.19
C THR A 301 7.24 5.68 -4.33
N PHE A 302 7.05 4.37 -4.40
CA PHE A 302 6.23 3.60 -3.47
C PHE A 302 7.03 2.41 -2.93
N THR A 303 7.02 2.23 -1.61
CA THR A 303 7.65 1.10 -0.93
C THR A 303 6.64 0.44 0.02
N GLY A 304 6.26 -0.80 -0.29
CA GLY A 304 5.44 -1.65 0.57
C GLY A 304 6.28 -2.71 1.27
N LYS A 305 6.23 -2.77 2.61
CA LYS A 305 6.80 -3.89 3.37
C LYS A 305 5.80 -4.46 4.35
N ASN A 306 5.65 -5.77 4.38
CA ASN A 306 4.55 -6.44 5.09
C ASN A 306 3.20 -5.79 4.75
N ALA A 307 2.97 -5.55 3.46
CA ALA A 307 1.93 -4.68 2.95
C ALA A 307 0.87 -5.45 2.16
N ARG A 308 -0.37 -4.95 2.13
CA ARG A 308 -1.46 -5.53 1.34
C ARG A 308 -2.01 -4.53 0.35
N ILE A 309 -2.06 -4.93 -0.91
CA ILE A 309 -2.74 -4.19 -1.99
C ILE A 309 -3.75 -5.15 -2.59
N ASP A 310 -4.93 -5.20 -1.98
CA ASP A 310 -5.89 -6.27 -2.25
C ASP A 310 -7.26 -5.72 -2.65
N LEU A 311 -8.06 -6.53 -3.35
CA LEU A 311 -9.48 -6.24 -3.64
C LEU A 311 -9.71 -4.94 -4.43
N ASN A 312 -8.66 -4.32 -4.96
CA ASN A 312 -8.81 -3.06 -5.68
C ASN A 312 -9.37 -3.32 -7.07
N ILE A 313 -10.11 -2.35 -7.59
CA ILE A 313 -10.82 -2.45 -8.85
C ILE A 313 -10.34 -1.35 -9.78
N ALA A 314 -9.96 -1.72 -11.00
CA ALA A 314 -9.81 -0.77 -12.09
C ALA A 314 -10.84 -1.06 -13.19
N GLN A 315 -11.39 0.00 -13.78
CA GLN A 315 -12.15 -0.17 -15.01
C GLN A 315 -11.26 -0.75 -16.11
N ASN A 316 -10.07 -0.19 -16.36
CA ASN A 316 -9.29 -0.51 -17.56
C ASN A 316 -8.03 -1.35 -17.31
N VAL A 317 -7.01 -0.81 -16.64
CA VAL A 317 -5.77 -1.55 -16.35
C VAL A 317 -5.16 -1.18 -15.00
N GLY A 318 -4.43 -2.11 -14.40
CA GLY A 318 -3.67 -1.90 -13.16
C GLY A 318 -4.58 -1.76 -11.94
N ALA A 319 -5.36 -2.78 -11.62
CA ALA A 319 -6.30 -2.71 -10.49
C ALA A 319 -5.55 -2.63 -9.15
N GLY A 320 -4.53 -3.44 -8.93
CA GLY A 320 -3.62 -3.31 -7.78
C GLY A 320 -2.80 -2.03 -7.89
N PHE A 321 -1.92 -1.95 -8.88
CA PHE A 321 -1.12 -0.75 -9.12
C PHE A 321 -0.89 -0.40 -10.60
N GLY A 322 -0.53 0.86 -10.85
CA GLY A 322 -0.04 1.35 -12.14
C GLY A 322 1.17 2.28 -11.95
N VAL A 323 2.24 2.04 -12.71
CA VAL A 323 3.51 2.81 -12.62
C VAL A 323 3.90 3.30 -14.00
N THR A 324 4.17 4.61 -14.13
CA THR A 324 4.62 5.20 -15.39
C THR A 324 5.77 6.18 -15.25
N THR A 325 6.41 6.50 -16.36
CA THR A 325 7.23 7.71 -16.53
C THR A 325 8.35 7.77 -15.48
N SER A 326 9.20 6.74 -15.47
CA SER A 326 10.34 6.59 -14.56
C SER A 326 10.02 6.49 -13.05
N ALA A 327 8.74 6.42 -12.66
CA ALA A 327 8.37 6.18 -11.28
C ALA A 327 8.74 4.75 -10.84
N ARG A 328 8.88 4.53 -9.52
CA ARG A 328 9.36 3.27 -8.95
C ARG A 328 8.41 2.70 -7.91
N PHE A 329 7.97 1.47 -8.14
CA PHE A 329 7.18 0.68 -7.19
C PHE A 329 8.04 -0.45 -6.62
N THR A 330 8.00 -0.64 -5.30
CA THR A 330 8.64 -1.78 -4.64
C THR A 330 7.72 -2.41 -3.60
N MET A 331 7.72 -3.73 -3.53
CA MET A 331 6.97 -4.50 -2.56
C MET A 331 7.79 -5.70 -2.09
N GLU A 332 7.97 -5.84 -0.78
CA GLU A 332 8.79 -6.89 -0.16
C GLU A 332 8.26 -7.25 1.24
N ARG A 333 8.95 -8.16 1.94
CA ARG A 333 8.70 -8.42 3.36
C ARG A 333 9.82 -7.83 4.23
N LEU A 334 9.52 -7.62 5.51
CA LEU A 334 10.55 -7.37 6.50
C LEU A 334 11.26 -8.68 6.87
N ASP A 335 12.53 -8.55 7.28
CA ASP A 335 13.35 -9.63 7.86
C ASP A 335 12.92 -10.06 9.27
N ALA A 336 11.83 -9.49 9.79
CA ALA A 336 11.24 -9.83 11.08
C ALA A 336 10.05 -10.79 10.89
N PRO A 337 9.55 -11.43 11.97
CA PRO A 337 8.25 -12.07 11.94
C PRO A 337 7.18 -11.09 11.39
N CYS A 338 6.29 -11.61 10.56
CA CYS A 338 5.17 -10.86 10.01
C CYS A 338 3.86 -11.52 10.43
N TRP A 339 2.75 -10.84 10.18
CA TRP A 339 1.40 -11.25 10.58
C TRP A 339 0.93 -12.60 10.00
N ASP A 340 1.43 -13.00 8.82
CA ASP A 340 1.21 -14.30 8.18
C ASP A 340 2.46 -14.64 7.36
N ASN A 341 3.20 -15.68 7.74
CA ASN A 341 4.53 -15.93 7.17
C ASN A 341 4.53 -16.32 5.68
N ASP A 342 3.40 -16.76 5.13
CA ASP A 342 3.23 -17.03 3.71
C ASP A 342 2.70 -15.83 2.93
N LYS A 343 2.13 -14.85 3.65
CA LYS A 343 1.41 -13.72 3.07
C LYS A 343 1.83 -12.38 3.66
N CYS A 344 3.07 -12.27 4.17
CA CYS A 344 3.59 -11.05 4.80
C CYS A 344 3.25 -9.82 3.99
N SER A 345 3.53 -9.90 2.68
CA SER A 345 3.04 -8.98 1.67
C SER A 345 2.12 -9.69 0.70
N SER A 346 1.03 -9.03 0.30
CA SER A 346 0.07 -9.56 -0.66
C SER A 346 -0.34 -8.55 -1.73
N LEU A 347 -0.45 -9.06 -2.95
CA LEU A 347 -1.04 -8.35 -4.09
C LEU A 347 -2.13 -9.26 -4.66
N ALA A 348 -3.32 -9.21 -4.05
CA ALA A 348 -4.30 -10.27 -4.22
C ALA A 348 -5.73 -9.80 -4.44
N ASN A 349 -6.52 -10.59 -5.17
CA ASN A 349 -7.93 -10.31 -5.44
C ASN A 349 -8.18 -8.97 -6.14
N ASN A 350 -7.20 -8.41 -6.85
CA ASN A 350 -7.42 -7.18 -7.62
C ASN A 350 -8.14 -7.54 -8.93
N ILE A 351 -9.06 -6.68 -9.37
CA ILE A 351 -9.98 -7.00 -10.47
C ILE A 351 -10.01 -5.89 -11.49
N VAL A 352 -9.82 -6.26 -12.76
CA VAL A 352 -10.13 -5.41 -13.90
C VAL A 352 -11.46 -5.88 -14.49
N ILE A 353 -12.44 -4.98 -14.50
CA ILE A 353 -13.81 -5.36 -14.87
C ILE A 353 -14.17 -5.11 -16.34
N LYS A 354 -13.40 -4.29 -17.07
CA LYS A 354 -13.60 -4.11 -18.50
C LYS A 354 -13.19 -5.38 -19.24
N PRO A 355 -14.01 -5.87 -20.19
CA PRO A 355 -13.68 -7.08 -20.96
C PRO A 355 -12.37 -6.99 -21.75
N THR A 356 -12.08 -5.81 -22.31
CA THR A 356 -10.81 -5.57 -23.00
C THR A 356 -9.69 -5.14 -22.05
N GLY A 357 -9.99 -5.03 -20.76
CA GLY A 357 -9.07 -4.59 -19.73
C GLY A 357 -7.97 -5.62 -19.46
N ASP A 358 -6.90 -5.14 -18.84
CA ASP A 358 -5.65 -5.86 -18.75
C ASP A 358 -4.94 -5.62 -17.41
N SER A 359 -4.09 -6.54 -16.99
CA SER A 359 -3.16 -6.37 -15.86
C SER A 359 -3.83 -6.07 -14.52
N ALA A 360 -4.50 -7.07 -13.95
CA ALA A 360 -5.21 -6.84 -12.69
C ALA A 360 -4.27 -6.56 -11.51
N ALA A 361 -3.13 -7.25 -11.42
CA ALA A 361 -2.17 -7.01 -10.33
C ALA A 361 -1.38 -5.71 -10.55
N GLY A 362 -0.81 -5.49 -11.74
CA GLY A 362 0.05 -4.33 -11.97
C GLY A 362 0.35 -3.98 -13.43
N PHE A 363 0.44 -2.70 -13.75
CA PHE A 363 0.83 -2.21 -15.09
C PHE A 363 2.07 -1.32 -15.01
N ILE A 364 3.12 -1.65 -15.77
CA ILE A 364 4.43 -0.98 -15.77
C ILE A 364 4.73 -0.43 -17.16
N TYR A 365 4.94 0.88 -17.27
CA TYR A 365 5.00 1.59 -18.55
C TYR A 365 6.02 2.73 -18.58
N ASP A 366 6.60 3.03 -19.75
CA ASP A 366 7.37 4.27 -19.97
C ASP A 366 8.53 4.44 -18.96
N GLN A 367 9.52 3.56 -19.06
CA GLN A 367 10.73 3.55 -18.21
C GLN A 367 10.46 3.36 -16.70
N ALA A 368 9.23 3.03 -16.31
CA ALA A 368 8.90 2.70 -14.93
C ALA A 368 9.60 1.42 -14.46
N TYR A 369 9.82 1.35 -13.14
CA TYR A 369 10.35 0.16 -12.48
C TYR A 369 9.33 -0.39 -11.48
N ALA A 370 9.13 -1.72 -11.49
CA ALA A 370 8.51 -2.45 -10.39
C ALA A 370 9.44 -3.57 -9.90
N GLY A 371 9.67 -3.61 -8.59
CA GLY A 371 10.38 -4.70 -7.91
C GLY A 371 9.45 -5.37 -6.91
N ILE A 372 9.19 -6.65 -7.07
CA ILE A 372 8.25 -7.39 -6.24
C ILE A 372 8.95 -8.65 -5.74
N SER A 373 9.16 -8.71 -4.44
CA SER A 373 9.87 -9.81 -3.82
C SER A 373 9.05 -10.38 -2.67
N GLN A 374 9.18 -11.68 -2.41
CA GLN A 374 8.62 -12.30 -1.20
C GLN A 374 7.15 -11.93 -0.95
N THR A 375 6.35 -11.95 -2.03
CA THR A 375 4.96 -11.49 -2.04
C THR A 375 4.03 -12.61 -2.52
N TYR A 376 2.89 -12.73 -1.85
CA TYR A 376 1.79 -13.59 -2.26
C TYR A 376 0.93 -12.90 -3.33
N ILE A 377 0.96 -13.39 -4.56
CA ILE A 377 0.28 -12.80 -5.72
C ILE A 377 -0.83 -13.75 -6.17
N ALA A 378 -2.07 -13.48 -5.75
CA ALA A 378 -3.12 -14.47 -5.94
C ALA A 378 -4.49 -13.90 -6.28
N ASN A 379 -5.30 -14.71 -6.97
CA ASN A 379 -6.70 -14.41 -7.27
C ASN A 379 -6.92 -13.08 -8.01
N ASN A 380 -5.89 -12.55 -8.69
CA ASN A 380 -6.07 -11.36 -9.52
C ASN A 380 -6.80 -11.74 -10.82
N GLN A 381 -7.73 -10.89 -11.24
CA GLN A 381 -8.69 -11.22 -12.29
C GLN A 381 -8.75 -10.16 -13.39
N ALA A 382 -8.40 -10.55 -14.62
CA ALA A 382 -8.64 -9.80 -15.85
C ALA A 382 -8.85 -10.77 -17.01
N GLU A 383 -9.62 -10.38 -18.02
CA GLU A 383 -9.89 -11.25 -19.17
C GLU A 383 -8.63 -11.52 -20.00
N ASN A 384 -7.78 -10.50 -20.22
CA ASN A 384 -6.57 -10.64 -21.02
C ASN A 384 -5.37 -11.09 -20.19
N THR A 385 -4.71 -10.18 -19.47
CA THR A 385 -3.53 -10.42 -18.64
C THR A 385 -3.92 -10.33 -17.17
N SER A 386 -4.02 -11.46 -16.48
CA SER A 386 -4.53 -11.48 -15.11
C SER A 386 -3.53 -10.99 -14.05
N ILE A 387 -2.24 -10.95 -14.37
CA ILE A 387 -1.21 -10.48 -13.42
C ILE A 387 -0.67 -9.12 -13.87
N MET A 388 0.36 -9.10 -14.71
CA MET A 388 1.11 -7.87 -15.00
C MET A 388 1.48 -7.71 -16.47
N THR A 389 1.41 -6.46 -16.93
CA THR A 389 2.00 -6.02 -18.20
C THR A 389 3.19 -5.10 -17.93
N VAL A 390 4.29 -5.34 -18.65
CA VAL A 390 5.46 -4.47 -18.72
C VAL A 390 5.74 -4.10 -20.17
N SER A 391 5.88 -2.79 -20.46
CA SER A 391 6.10 -2.32 -21.83
C SER A 391 6.82 -0.97 -21.91
N ASP A 392 7.26 -0.61 -23.12
CA ASP A 392 7.90 0.68 -23.44
C ASP A 392 9.05 1.04 -22.47
N VAL A 393 10.06 0.18 -22.43
CA VAL A 393 11.26 0.30 -21.55
C VAL A 393 10.94 0.14 -20.06
N GLY A 394 9.71 -0.26 -19.71
CA GLY A 394 9.40 -0.69 -18.35
C GLY A 394 10.27 -1.87 -17.91
N TYR A 395 10.51 -1.95 -16.61
CA TYR A 395 11.29 -3.02 -15.98
C TYR A 395 10.52 -3.64 -14.82
N LEU A 396 10.35 -4.97 -14.86
CA LEU A 396 9.76 -5.75 -13.79
C LEU A 396 10.78 -6.74 -13.25
N ARG A 397 11.12 -6.64 -11.96
CA ARG A 397 11.89 -7.66 -11.23
C ARG A 397 10.97 -8.39 -10.27
N MET A 398 10.95 -9.71 -10.36
CA MET A 398 10.21 -10.58 -9.45
C MET A 398 11.14 -11.59 -8.79
N GLU A 399 11.16 -11.65 -7.46
CA GLU A 399 12.01 -12.58 -6.72
C GLU A 399 11.33 -13.27 -5.53
N GLY A 400 11.26 -14.60 -5.51
CA GLY A 400 10.76 -15.30 -4.31
C GLY A 400 9.26 -15.17 -4.09
N ASN A 401 8.46 -15.04 -5.14
CA ASN A 401 7.00 -14.85 -5.03
C ASN A 401 6.24 -16.17 -5.23
N LEU A 402 5.15 -16.35 -4.46
CA LEU A 402 4.14 -17.37 -4.76
C LEU A 402 3.02 -16.76 -5.60
N ILE A 403 2.78 -17.34 -6.76
CA ILE A 403 1.87 -16.83 -7.78
C ILE A 403 0.82 -17.89 -8.09
N VAL A 404 -0.41 -17.69 -7.61
CA VAL A 404 -1.42 -18.76 -7.59
C VAL A 404 -2.84 -18.27 -7.84
N ALA A 405 -3.66 -19.11 -8.48
CA ALA A 405 -5.10 -18.86 -8.68
C ALA A 405 -5.46 -17.55 -9.39
N ASN A 406 -4.51 -16.93 -10.11
CA ASN A 406 -4.79 -15.78 -10.96
C ASN A 406 -5.47 -16.26 -12.25
N GLY A 407 -6.37 -15.46 -12.81
CA GLY A 407 -7.18 -15.94 -13.91
C GLY A 407 -8.15 -14.92 -14.49
N PRO A 408 -9.16 -15.38 -15.23
CA PRO A 408 -10.14 -14.52 -15.87
C PRO A 408 -11.15 -13.95 -14.87
N PHE A 409 -11.75 -12.82 -15.24
CA PHE A 409 -12.88 -12.25 -14.51
C PHE A 409 -14.21 -12.94 -14.87
N ASN A 410 -14.54 -13.06 -16.16
CA ASN A 410 -15.85 -13.54 -16.64
C ASN A 410 -15.79 -14.71 -17.65
N GLN A 411 -14.63 -15.32 -17.84
CA GLN A 411 -14.46 -16.42 -18.81
C GLN A 411 -13.72 -17.61 -18.20
N ASN A 412 -13.49 -18.65 -19.00
CA ASN A 412 -12.88 -19.89 -18.49
C ASN A 412 -11.37 -19.77 -18.25
N PHE A 413 -10.65 -18.99 -19.06
CA PHE A 413 -9.20 -18.77 -18.95
C PHE A 413 -8.87 -17.31 -19.23
N SER A 414 -7.89 -16.72 -18.54
CA SER A 414 -7.28 -15.50 -19.06
C SER A 414 -6.44 -15.83 -20.29
N LEU A 415 -6.26 -14.89 -21.21
CA LEU A 415 -5.39 -15.13 -22.36
C LEU A 415 -3.93 -15.34 -21.95
N ARG A 416 -3.49 -14.64 -20.91
CA ARG A 416 -2.12 -14.71 -20.40
C ARG A 416 -2.02 -14.34 -18.91
N LEU A 417 -0.95 -14.75 -18.25
CA LEU A 417 -0.62 -14.29 -16.90
C LEU A 417 0.21 -13.02 -16.95
N PHE A 418 1.29 -13.04 -17.71
CA PHE A 418 2.20 -11.93 -17.92
C PHE A 418 2.23 -11.51 -19.38
N ARG A 419 2.34 -10.20 -19.61
CA ARG A 419 2.60 -9.63 -20.93
C ARG A 419 3.86 -8.77 -20.91
N VAL A 420 4.83 -9.12 -21.75
CA VAL A 420 6.03 -8.31 -21.97
C VAL A 420 5.91 -7.73 -23.38
N ALA A 421 5.53 -6.46 -23.48
CA ALA A 421 5.20 -5.84 -24.76
C ALA A 421 6.25 -4.83 -25.21
N GLY A 422 6.28 -4.52 -26.52
CA GLY A 422 7.21 -3.53 -27.07
C GLY A 422 6.72 -2.84 -28.33
N ASN A 423 7.16 -1.60 -28.49
CA ASN A 423 7.04 -0.81 -29.71
C ASN A 423 8.42 -0.67 -30.39
N ASN A 424 8.47 -0.09 -31.59
CA ASN A 424 9.69 -0.02 -32.40
C ASN A 424 10.88 0.59 -31.62
N GLY A 425 11.85 -0.24 -31.24
CA GLY A 425 13.01 0.14 -30.43
C GLY A 425 12.79 0.28 -28.92
N PHE A 426 11.58 0.04 -28.41
CA PHE A 426 11.22 0.18 -26.99
C PHE A 426 10.52 -1.08 -26.48
N ALA A 427 11.24 -1.94 -25.77
CA ALA A 427 10.69 -3.20 -25.29
C ALA A 427 10.57 -3.24 -23.77
N GLY A 428 9.60 -4.00 -23.27
CA GLY A 428 9.50 -4.36 -21.86
C GLY A 428 10.59 -5.35 -21.45
N ASN A 429 10.96 -5.30 -20.17
CA ASN A 429 12.02 -6.11 -19.58
C ASN A 429 11.50 -6.78 -18.31
N MET A 430 11.77 -8.08 -18.18
CA MET A 430 11.32 -8.86 -17.04
C MET A 430 12.38 -9.82 -16.53
N ASP A 431 12.59 -9.79 -15.22
CA ASP A 431 13.39 -10.73 -14.45
C ASP A 431 12.48 -11.55 -13.54
N PHE A 432 12.57 -12.87 -13.62
CA PHE A 432 11.73 -13.81 -12.89
C PHE A 432 12.59 -14.85 -12.18
N PHE A 433 12.91 -14.59 -10.92
CA PHE A 433 13.86 -15.37 -10.12
C PHE A 433 13.20 -16.03 -8.93
N TYR A 434 13.48 -17.31 -8.68
CA TYR A 434 12.95 -18.00 -7.49
C TYR A 434 11.44 -17.86 -7.30
N ASN A 435 10.65 -17.79 -8.35
CA ASN A 435 9.20 -17.66 -8.20
C ASN A 435 8.55 -19.03 -8.36
N THR A 436 7.46 -19.26 -7.63
CA THR A 436 6.60 -20.43 -7.81
C THR A 436 5.29 -19.98 -8.45
N LEU A 437 5.12 -20.30 -9.73
CA LEU A 437 3.89 -20.09 -10.50
C LEU A 437 3.17 -21.42 -10.61
N VAL A 438 1.98 -21.52 -10.02
CA VAL A 438 1.23 -22.78 -9.93
C VAL A 438 -0.27 -22.54 -9.86
N ALA A 439 -1.08 -23.47 -10.38
CA ALA A 439 -2.54 -23.45 -10.29
C ALA A 439 -3.18 -22.11 -10.72
N ASN A 440 -2.60 -21.45 -11.72
CA ASN A 440 -3.18 -20.28 -12.36
C ASN A 440 -4.00 -20.71 -13.58
N ASN A 441 -5.04 -19.93 -13.89
CA ASN A 441 -6.02 -20.27 -14.90
C ASN A 441 -5.84 -19.39 -16.16
N SER A 442 -4.87 -19.77 -17.00
CA SER A 442 -4.50 -19.03 -18.20
C SER A 442 -4.08 -19.96 -19.35
N LEU A 443 -4.15 -19.46 -20.58
CA LEU A 443 -3.66 -20.16 -21.77
C LEU A 443 -2.15 -20.04 -21.97
N VAL A 444 -1.54 -18.94 -21.47
CA VAL A 444 -0.10 -18.65 -21.65
C VAL A 444 0.48 -18.04 -20.38
N SER A 445 1.65 -18.52 -19.93
CA SER A 445 2.31 -17.91 -18.77
C SER A 445 2.95 -16.57 -19.11
N PHE A 446 3.84 -16.54 -20.10
CA PHE A 446 4.55 -15.35 -20.55
C PHE A 446 4.24 -15.09 -22.03
N TYR A 447 3.52 -14.00 -22.29
CA TYR A 447 3.20 -13.57 -23.63
C TYR A 447 4.07 -12.38 -24.04
N LEU A 448 4.84 -12.56 -25.09
CA LEU A 448 5.74 -11.55 -25.63
C LEU A 448 5.19 -11.04 -26.95
N ASP A 449 4.99 -9.73 -27.06
CA ASP A 449 4.50 -9.15 -28.29
C ASP A 449 5.04 -7.77 -28.60
N GLY A 450 5.05 -7.44 -29.88
CA GLY A 450 5.46 -6.12 -30.31
C GLY A 450 5.69 -5.99 -31.80
N ASN A 451 6.28 -4.85 -32.16
CA ASN A 451 6.61 -4.49 -33.54
C ASN A 451 8.02 -3.92 -33.60
N SER A 452 8.94 -4.63 -34.25
CA SER A 452 10.36 -4.27 -34.37
C SER A 452 10.99 -3.96 -33.00
N SER A 453 10.84 -4.90 -32.07
CA SER A 453 11.25 -4.75 -30.67
C SER A 453 11.88 -6.04 -30.14
N GLN A 454 12.74 -5.91 -29.14
CA GLN A 454 13.43 -7.02 -28.49
C GLN A 454 13.08 -7.03 -27.01
N GLN A 455 12.04 -7.78 -26.66
CA GLN A 455 11.62 -8.03 -25.28
C GLN A 455 12.70 -8.81 -24.54
N HIS A 456 12.97 -8.45 -23.29
CA HIS A 456 13.93 -9.18 -22.45
C HIS A 456 13.17 -9.96 -21.38
N LEU A 457 13.42 -11.26 -21.29
CA LEU A 457 12.86 -12.12 -20.25
C LEU A 457 13.92 -13.10 -19.75
N ASN A 458 14.28 -12.95 -18.47
CA ASN A 458 15.16 -13.86 -17.76
C ASN A 458 14.35 -14.67 -16.75
N ILE A 459 14.44 -16.00 -16.81
CA ILE A 459 13.76 -16.92 -15.91
C ILE A 459 14.79 -17.83 -15.27
N TYR A 460 15.01 -17.66 -13.96
CA TYR A 460 16.00 -18.44 -13.22
C TYR A 460 15.47 -19.04 -11.93
N ASN A 461 15.94 -20.25 -11.61
CA ASN A 461 15.68 -20.98 -10.36
C ASN A 461 14.19 -21.00 -9.97
N SER A 462 13.28 -21.11 -10.94
CA SER A 462 11.84 -20.95 -10.74
C SER A 462 11.05 -22.23 -11.01
N ILE A 463 9.87 -22.31 -10.41
CA ILE A 463 8.88 -23.35 -10.67
C ILE A 463 7.73 -22.73 -11.47
N ILE A 464 7.40 -23.28 -12.64
CA ILE A 464 6.35 -22.83 -13.53
C ILE A 464 5.48 -24.03 -13.91
N GLN A 465 4.35 -24.16 -13.22
CA GLN A 465 3.38 -25.22 -13.42
C GLN A 465 2.04 -24.61 -13.83
N GLY A 466 1.43 -25.14 -14.88
CA GLY A 466 0.17 -24.60 -15.38
C GLY A 466 -0.45 -25.42 -16.48
N GLN A 467 -1.24 -24.73 -17.30
CA GLN A 467 -1.86 -25.27 -18.50
C GLN A 467 -1.44 -24.40 -19.70
N GLY A 468 -1.46 -24.97 -20.90
CA GLY A 468 -1.09 -24.27 -22.12
C GLY A 468 0.42 -24.01 -22.25
N ASP A 469 0.78 -22.99 -23.03
CA ASP A 469 2.17 -22.69 -23.35
C ASP A 469 2.82 -21.85 -22.24
N ILE A 470 4.08 -22.12 -21.91
CA ILE A 470 4.84 -21.25 -21.01
C ILE A 470 5.19 -19.95 -21.71
N ILE A 471 5.67 -20.01 -22.95
CA ILE A 471 6.05 -18.83 -23.74
C ILE A 471 5.25 -18.79 -25.03
N SER A 472 4.67 -17.62 -25.33
CA SER A 472 4.11 -17.33 -26.65
C SER A 472 4.67 -16.01 -27.18
N THR A 473 5.09 -16.00 -28.44
CA THR A 473 5.67 -14.83 -29.11
C THR A 473 4.80 -14.42 -30.30
N VAL A 474 4.41 -13.14 -30.38
CA VAL A 474 3.55 -12.62 -31.46
C VAL A 474 4.08 -11.30 -32.02
N GLY A 475 3.99 -11.14 -33.34
CA GLY A 475 4.42 -9.94 -34.04
C GLY A 475 5.87 -9.99 -34.52
N GLY A 476 6.37 -8.87 -35.02
CA GLY A 476 7.72 -8.74 -35.55
C GLY A 476 8.74 -8.51 -34.45
N ILE A 477 8.92 -9.50 -33.55
CA ILE A 477 9.83 -9.41 -32.41
C ILE A 477 11.01 -10.37 -32.54
N ASP A 478 12.13 -10.02 -31.91
CA ASP A 478 13.32 -10.86 -31.76
C ASP A 478 13.71 -10.86 -30.27
N PRO A 479 12.95 -11.59 -29.42
CA PRO A 479 13.07 -11.48 -27.98
C PRO A 479 14.38 -12.11 -27.48
N PHE A 480 14.95 -11.49 -26.45
CA PHE A 480 16.11 -12.02 -25.72
C PHE A 480 15.62 -12.81 -24.52
N LEU A 481 15.75 -14.14 -24.60
CA LEU A 481 15.14 -15.09 -23.66
C LEU A 481 16.21 -15.96 -23.01
N ASN A 482 16.41 -15.80 -21.70
CA ASN A 482 17.33 -16.65 -20.94
C ASN A 482 16.58 -17.46 -19.90
N ILE A 483 16.74 -18.78 -19.97
CA ILE A 483 16.05 -19.73 -19.11
C ILE A 483 17.09 -20.69 -18.56
N ASN A 484 17.29 -20.68 -17.25
CA ASN A 484 18.25 -21.54 -16.56
C ASN A 484 17.72 -22.07 -15.23
N CYS A 485 17.88 -23.37 -14.99
CA CYS A 485 17.48 -24.06 -13.77
C CYS A 485 16.00 -23.87 -13.40
N ASN A 486 15.08 -24.45 -14.16
CA ASN A 486 13.65 -24.27 -13.91
C ASN A 486 12.90 -25.60 -13.92
N TYR A 487 11.86 -25.70 -13.09
CA TYR A 487 10.88 -26.79 -13.11
C TYR A 487 9.64 -26.35 -13.87
N VAL A 488 9.35 -27.00 -14.98
CA VAL A 488 8.31 -26.58 -15.93
C VAL A 488 7.32 -27.71 -16.22
N HIS A 489 6.09 -27.39 -16.62
CA HIS A 489 5.11 -28.40 -17.04
C HIS A 489 5.26 -28.84 -18.50
N GLU A 490 6.00 -28.07 -19.30
CA GLU A 490 6.31 -28.38 -20.70
C GLU A 490 7.58 -27.64 -21.17
N THR A 491 8.18 -28.10 -22.26
CA THR A 491 9.39 -27.48 -22.85
C THR A 491 9.26 -27.19 -24.34
N ALA A 492 8.11 -27.52 -24.95
CA ALA A 492 7.88 -27.33 -26.37
C ALA A 492 7.84 -25.85 -26.76
N SER A 493 7.17 -25.02 -25.94
CA SER A 493 7.07 -23.58 -26.16
C SER A 493 8.38 -22.84 -25.87
N LEU A 494 9.31 -23.47 -25.14
CA LEU A 494 10.61 -22.89 -24.77
C LEU A 494 11.66 -22.96 -25.88
N SER A 495 11.33 -23.60 -27.01
CA SER A 495 12.24 -23.73 -28.16
C SER A 495 12.67 -22.41 -28.80
N VAL A 496 11.96 -21.32 -28.51
CA VAL A 496 12.29 -19.95 -28.93
C VAL A 496 13.35 -19.28 -28.04
N ALA A 497 13.76 -19.92 -26.93
CA ALA A 497 14.69 -19.33 -25.99
C ALA A 497 16.08 -19.12 -26.61
N THR A 498 16.71 -17.99 -26.30
CA THR A 498 18.10 -17.69 -26.69
C THR A 498 19.07 -18.60 -25.95
N THR A 499 18.82 -18.80 -24.65
CA THR A 499 19.51 -19.80 -23.83
C THR A 499 18.49 -20.64 -23.07
N LEU A 500 18.65 -21.96 -23.13
CA LEU A 500 17.84 -22.93 -22.40
C LEU A 500 18.77 -23.96 -21.78
N VAL A 501 18.94 -23.87 -20.46
CA VAL A 501 19.86 -24.71 -19.68
C VAL A 501 19.11 -25.27 -18.47
N ASP A 502 19.41 -26.52 -18.11
CA ASP A 502 18.94 -27.16 -16.87
C ASP A 502 17.44 -26.95 -16.59
N THR A 503 16.62 -27.17 -17.62
CA THR A 503 15.17 -27.03 -17.50
C THR A 503 14.54 -28.42 -17.47
N TYR A 504 13.78 -28.68 -16.39
CA TYR A 504 13.26 -30.00 -16.05
C TYR A 504 11.75 -30.03 -16.22
N ASN A 505 11.26 -30.91 -17.10
CA ASN A 505 9.83 -31.17 -17.26
C ASN A 505 9.40 -32.29 -16.31
N LEU A 506 9.24 -31.93 -15.03
CA LEU A 506 8.93 -32.85 -13.94
C LEU A 506 7.93 -32.21 -12.97
N ASN A 507 7.24 -33.04 -12.21
CA ASN A 507 6.44 -32.57 -11.09
C ASN A 507 7.39 -32.07 -9.99
N PRO A 508 7.23 -30.84 -9.47
CA PRO A 508 8.03 -30.34 -8.36
C PRO A 508 7.75 -31.03 -7.01
N GLU A 509 6.65 -31.77 -6.87
CA GLU A 509 6.27 -32.48 -5.64
C GLU A 509 6.14 -31.56 -4.41
N PHE A 510 5.06 -30.79 -4.40
CA PHE A 510 4.68 -29.95 -3.26
C PHE A 510 4.17 -30.76 -2.07
N ALA A 511 4.30 -30.20 -0.87
CA ALA A 511 3.86 -30.81 0.39
C ALA A 511 2.36 -31.15 0.40
N ASP A 512 1.49 -30.19 0.05
CA ASP A 512 0.04 -30.42 -0.07
C ASP A 512 -0.64 -29.42 -1.02
N SER A 513 -0.33 -29.56 -2.32
CA SER A 513 -0.88 -28.69 -3.37
C SER A 513 -2.41 -28.71 -3.47
N ALA A 514 -3.08 -29.76 -2.98
CA ALA A 514 -4.54 -29.87 -3.01
C ALA A 514 -5.21 -28.89 -2.02
N ASN A 515 -4.51 -28.55 -0.94
CA ASN A 515 -4.96 -27.58 0.07
C ASN A 515 -4.25 -26.22 -0.04
N GLY A 516 -3.47 -26.01 -1.11
CA GLY A 516 -2.78 -24.74 -1.38
C GLY A 516 -1.44 -24.59 -0.67
N ASP A 517 -0.88 -25.67 -0.12
CA ASP A 517 0.47 -25.71 0.41
C ASP A 517 1.46 -26.06 -0.71
N TYR A 518 2.19 -25.05 -1.17
CA TYR A 518 3.17 -25.14 -2.25
C TYR A 518 4.63 -25.11 -1.76
N HIS A 519 4.87 -25.41 -0.48
CA HIS A 519 6.22 -25.72 -0.02
C HIS A 519 6.71 -27.01 -0.69
N LEU A 520 8.03 -27.15 -0.84
CA LEU A 520 8.63 -28.37 -1.36
C LEU A 520 8.44 -29.51 -0.34
N SER A 521 8.02 -30.69 -0.81
CA SER A 521 7.93 -31.87 0.04
C SER A 521 9.32 -32.42 0.38
N SER A 522 9.38 -33.36 1.33
CA SER A 522 10.62 -34.07 1.66
C SER A 522 11.21 -34.85 0.48
N ASP A 523 10.37 -35.26 -0.48
CA ASP A 523 10.76 -36.10 -1.61
C ASP A 523 11.03 -35.28 -2.88
N SER A 524 10.80 -33.97 -2.82
CA SER A 524 10.96 -33.05 -3.95
C SER A 524 12.39 -33.06 -4.51
N LEU A 525 12.48 -33.28 -5.82
CA LEU A 525 13.71 -33.16 -6.60
C LEU A 525 14.03 -31.71 -6.98
N ALA A 526 13.20 -30.75 -6.59
CA ALA A 526 13.46 -29.32 -6.78
C ALA A 526 14.41 -28.74 -5.71
N LYS A 527 14.79 -29.57 -4.72
CA LYS A 527 15.73 -29.23 -3.65
C LYS A 527 17.18 -29.43 -4.08
N ASP A 528 18.10 -28.60 -3.57
CA ASP A 528 19.54 -28.64 -3.84
C ASP A 528 19.87 -28.86 -5.32
N LEU A 529 19.13 -28.12 -6.15
CA LEU A 529 19.12 -28.34 -7.58
C LEU A 529 19.99 -27.32 -8.29
N CYS A 530 19.78 -26.05 -7.94
CA CYS A 530 20.22 -24.90 -8.74
C CYS A 530 21.49 -24.26 -8.21
N GLU A 531 22.06 -23.38 -9.02
CA GLU A 531 23.20 -22.53 -8.66
C GLU A 531 22.92 -21.06 -8.97
N GLU A 532 23.77 -20.19 -8.44
CA GLU A 532 23.70 -18.72 -8.62
C GLU A 532 24.90 -18.17 -9.40
N GLN A 533 25.46 -18.95 -10.33
CA GLN A 533 26.59 -18.46 -11.14
C GLN A 533 26.18 -17.41 -12.17
N VAL A 534 24.94 -17.50 -12.68
CA VAL A 534 24.43 -16.68 -13.78
C VAL A 534 23.60 -15.49 -13.28
N PHE A 535 23.06 -15.58 -12.07
CA PHE A 535 22.36 -14.49 -11.38
C PHE A 535 22.52 -14.69 -9.87
N ILE A 536 22.40 -13.61 -9.09
CA ILE A 536 22.51 -13.63 -7.63
C ILE A 536 21.15 -13.23 -7.04
N GLY A 537 20.57 -14.11 -6.22
CA GLY A 537 19.43 -13.78 -5.37
C GLY A 537 19.83 -12.72 -4.34
N ILE A 538 18.94 -11.75 -4.12
CA ILE A 538 19.15 -10.64 -3.18
C ILE A 538 18.27 -10.84 -1.94
N PHE A 539 17.16 -11.58 -2.08
CA PHE A 539 16.17 -11.78 -1.06
C PHE A 539 16.17 -13.21 -0.53
N LYS A 540 15.80 -13.33 0.74
CA LYS A 540 15.43 -14.60 1.36
C LYS A 540 14.21 -15.21 0.65
N ASP A 541 13.89 -16.44 1.00
CA ASP A 541 12.69 -17.09 0.50
C ASP A 541 11.39 -16.41 1.00
N LEU A 542 10.24 -16.90 0.55
CA LEU A 542 8.95 -16.33 0.93
C LEU A 542 8.67 -16.42 2.44
N ASN A 543 9.23 -17.40 3.14
CA ASN A 543 9.12 -17.58 4.60
C ASN A 543 10.24 -16.91 5.42
N GLY A 544 11.16 -16.22 4.76
CA GLY A 544 12.22 -15.44 5.41
C GLY A 544 13.43 -16.29 5.81
N LEU A 545 13.59 -17.46 5.21
CA LEU A 545 14.75 -18.32 5.31
C LEU A 545 15.82 -17.88 4.31
N ASN A 546 17.09 -17.99 4.71
CA ASN A 546 18.19 -17.77 3.79
C ASN A 546 18.16 -18.84 2.71
N ARG A 547 18.40 -18.45 1.46
CA ARG A 547 18.56 -19.37 0.33
C ARG A 547 19.91 -20.06 0.38
N GLY A 548 20.00 -21.23 -0.24
CA GLY A 548 21.24 -21.99 -0.38
C GLY A 548 21.50 -22.94 0.80
N TYR A 549 20.45 -23.43 1.46
CA TYR A 549 20.58 -24.45 2.49
C TYR A 549 20.88 -25.80 1.85
N ASP A 550 22.14 -26.22 1.98
CA ASP A 550 22.65 -27.51 1.50
C ASP A 550 22.15 -28.67 2.40
N ASP A 551 21.13 -29.43 1.98
CA ASP A 551 20.67 -30.60 2.73
C ASP A 551 21.72 -31.72 2.65
N PRO A 552 22.35 -32.13 3.77
CA PRO A 552 23.41 -33.14 3.75
C PRO A 552 22.94 -34.53 3.28
N ASN A 553 21.64 -34.75 3.16
CA ASN A 553 21.06 -36.01 2.69
C ASN A 553 20.71 -36.02 1.20
N ILE A 554 20.82 -34.87 0.53
CA ILE A 554 20.53 -34.70 -0.89
C ILE A 554 21.83 -34.45 -1.63
N ILE A 555 21.97 -35.04 -2.82
CA ILE A 555 23.14 -34.80 -3.67
C ILE A 555 22.83 -33.62 -4.57
N ASN A 556 23.64 -32.56 -4.45
CA ASN A 556 23.48 -31.37 -5.27
C ASN A 556 23.60 -31.73 -6.74
N LEU A 557 22.59 -31.35 -7.54
CA LEU A 557 22.67 -31.57 -8.98
C LEU A 557 23.55 -30.51 -9.65
N ARG A 558 23.28 -29.22 -9.37
CA ARG A 558 24.15 -28.09 -9.75
C ARG A 558 24.71 -27.36 -8.54
N GLY A 559 23.88 -27.07 -7.55
CA GLY A 559 24.27 -26.34 -6.34
C GLY A 559 23.21 -26.47 -5.23
N PRO A 560 23.43 -25.84 -4.08
CA PRO A 560 22.63 -26.04 -2.86
C PRO A 560 21.35 -25.19 -2.84
N TYR A 561 20.88 -24.69 -3.99
CA TYR A 561 19.74 -23.77 -4.03
C TYR A 561 18.48 -24.48 -4.51
N ASP A 562 17.40 -24.27 -3.78
CA ASP A 562 16.09 -24.80 -4.14
C ASP A 562 15.43 -23.96 -5.24
N ALA A 563 14.69 -24.63 -6.12
CA ALA A 563 13.90 -23.93 -7.12
C ALA A 563 12.59 -23.37 -6.53
N GLY A 564 12.24 -22.15 -6.91
CA GLY A 564 10.98 -21.52 -6.56
C GLY A 564 11.02 -20.65 -5.29
N ALA A 565 9.83 -20.34 -4.80
CA ALA A 565 9.59 -19.32 -3.78
C ALA A 565 10.10 -19.69 -2.39
N TYR A 566 10.27 -20.99 -2.14
CA TYR A 566 10.52 -21.55 -0.81
C TYR A 566 11.86 -22.27 -0.78
N GLU A 567 12.55 -22.12 0.35
CA GLU A 567 13.70 -22.93 0.71
C GLU A 567 13.24 -24.05 1.65
N PHE A 568 13.57 -25.29 1.34
CA PHE A 568 13.31 -26.41 2.20
C PHE A 568 14.35 -26.47 3.32
N ASN A 569 13.88 -26.56 4.57
CA ASN A 569 14.74 -26.79 5.72
C ASN A 569 14.10 -27.80 6.67
N ASN A 570 14.84 -28.84 7.05
CA ASN A 570 14.39 -29.93 7.93
C ASN A 570 14.07 -29.50 9.37
N ASP A 571 14.30 -28.23 9.76
CA ASP A 571 14.08 -27.72 11.12
C ASP A 571 12.60 -27.32 11.41
N LEU A 572 11.64 -27.90 10.66
CA LEU A 572 10.19 -27.68 10.76
C LEU A 572 9.53 -28.24 12.04
N ILE A 573 10.29 -28.86 12.96
CA ILE A 573 9.74 -29.41 14.22
C ILE A 573 9.21 -28.29 15.15
N PHE A 574 9.55 -27.02 14.92
CA PHE A 574 9.12 -25.90 15.78
C PHE A 574 8.38 -24.75 15.06
N SER A 575 8.08 -24.83 13.76
CA SER A 575 7.49 -23.70 13.02
C SER A 575 5.94 -23.65 13.02
N THR A 576 5.25 -24.70 13.48
CA THR A 576 3.77 -24.75 13.49
C THR A 576 3.12 -24.14 14.74
N GLY A 577 3.87 -23.42 15.57
CA GLY A 577 3.28 -22.54 16.58
C GLY A 577 2.36 -23.23 17.61
N PHE A 578 2.66 -24.46 18.01
CA PHE A 578 2.13 -24.98 19.27
C PHE A 578 3.00 -24.48 20.43
N GLU A 579 2.75 -23.25 20.88
CA GLU A 579 2.75 -22.81 22.29
C GLU A 579 1.67 -21.74 22.51
#